data_AF-A0A929M8U1-F1
#
_entry.id   AF-A0A929M8U1-F1
#
_cell.length_a   1.000
_cell.length_b   1.000
_cell.length_c   1.000
_cell.angle_alpha   90.00
_cell.angle_beta   90.00
_cell.angle_gamma   90.00
#
_symmetry.space_group_name_H-M   'P 1'
#
loop_
_entity.id
_entity.type
_entity.pdbx_description
1 polymer ?
#
loop_
_entity_poly.entity_id
_entity_poly.type
_entity_poly.pdbx_seq_one_letter_code
_entity_poly.pdbx_strand_id
1 'polypeptide(L)'
;MALSKSLYIRGLQCEKSLWLKKKKPEVLQAPDDGAQAVFDTGTSVGELACELFNGGERIEYTGDFNAQMAKTKELIEHGSKVIYEATFCFDGILVMVDILRIYEDGL
;
A
#
# COMPACT_ATOMS: atom_id res chain seq x y z
N MET A 1 10.55 -6.82 -14.07
CA MET A 1 9.56 -5.72 -14.17
C MET A 1 8.50 -5.98 -13.11
N ALA A 2 8.34 -5.09 -12.13
CA ALA A 2 7.33 -5.28 -11.08
C ALA A 2 5.97 -4.71 -11.50
N LEU A 3 4.91 -5.49 -11.27
CA LEU A 3 3.51 -5.10 -11.43
C LEU A 3 2.91 -4.85 -10.05
N SER A 4 2.37 -3.66 -9.83
CA SER A 4 1.49 -3.42 -8.68
C SER A 4 0.07 -3.91 -9.00
N LYS A 5 -0.78 -4.03 -7.98
CA LYS A 5 -2.21 -4.34 -8.14
C LYS A 5 -2.87 -3.47 -9.21
N SER A 6 -2.70 -2.15 -9.13
CA SER A 6 -3.29 -1.21 -10.10
C SER A 6 -2.76 -1.40 -11.53
N LEU A 7 -1.48 -1.74 -11.68
CA LEU A 7 -0.90 -2.04 -12.99
C LEU A 7 -1.40 -3.37 -13.56
N TYR A 8 -1.57 -4.38 -12.71
CA TYR A 8 -2.12 -5.67 -13.09
C TYR A 8 -3.58 -5.52 -13.57
N ILE A 9 -4.43 -4.88 -12.77
CA ILE A 9 -5.83 -4.60 -13.14
C ILE A 9 -5.91 -3.78 -14.44
N ARG A 10 -5.06 -2.76 -14.59
CA ARG A 10 -4.98 -1.97 -15.83
C ARG A 10 -4.61 -2.83 -17.04
N GLY A 11 -3.67 -3.76 -16.88
CA GLY A 11 -3.27 -4.71 -17.93
C GLY A 11 -4.41 -5.65 -18.31
N LEU A 12 -5.13 -6.19 -17.32
CA LEU A 12 -6.31 -7.04 -17.56
C LEU A 12 -7.41 -6.31 -18.33
N GLN A 13 -7.60 -5.01 -18.06
CA GLN A 13 -8.59 -4.19 -18.78
C GLN A 13 -8.11 -3.82 -20.18
N CYS A 14 -6.84 -3.43 -20.33
CA CYS A 14 -6.25 -3.03 -21.61
C CYS A 14 -4.71 -3.06 -21.57
N GLU A 15 -4.12 -4.04 -22.25
CA GLU A 15 -2.65 -4.20 -22.33
C GLU A 15 -1.95 -2.97 -22.92
N LYS A 16 -2.55 -2.32 -23.94
CA LYS A 16 -2.02 -1.07 -24.52
C LYS A 16 -1.98 0.04 -23.48
N SER A 17 -2.98 0.13 -22.62
CA SER A 17 -3.05 1.11 -21.53
C SER A 17 -1.98 0.87 -20.47
N LEU A 18 -1.67 -0.40 -20.14
CA LEU A 18 -0.54 -0.76 -19.28
C LEU A 18 0.80 -0.36 -19.92
N TRP A 19 0.98 -0.68 -21.21
CA TRP A 19 2.20 -0.32 -21.94
C TRP A 19 2.43 1.20 -21.93
N LEU A 20 1.40 2.00 -22.24
CA LEU A 20 1.48 3.46 -22.18
C LEU A 20 1.85 3.96 -20.77
N LYS A 21 1.22 3.44 -19.71
CA LYS A 21 1.56 3.82 -18.32
C LYS A 21 3.01 3.54 -17.95
N LYS A 22 3.60 2.45 -18.47
CA LYS A 22 4.98 2.04 -18.14
C LYS A 22 6.05 2.65 -19.05
N LYS A 23 5.73 2.92 -20.31
CA LYS A 23 6.72 3.30 -21.33
C LYS A 23 6.52 4.70 -21.90
N LYS A 24 5.32 5.26 -21.75
CA LYS A 24 4.94 6.55 -22.33
C LYS A 24 3.94 7.29 -21.42
N PRO A 25 4.23 7.46 -20.12
CA PRO A 25 3.26 8.03 -19.17
C PRO A 25 2.84 9.46 -19.52
N GLU A 26 3.65 10.21 -20.27
CA GLU A 26 3.40 11.59 -20.68
C GLU A 26 2.19 11.76 -21.61
N VAL A 27 1.71 10.68 -22.25
CA VAL A 27 0.49 10.73 -23.07
C VAL A 27 -0.78 10.42 -22.28
N LEU A 28 -0.64 10.06 -21.00
CA LEU A 28 -1.79 9.78 -20.15
C LEU A 28 -2.33 11.08 -19.56
N GLN A 29 -3.64 11.22 -19.58
CA GLN A 29 -4.32 12.27 -18.85
C GLN A 29 -4.18 12.04 -17.35
N ALA A 30 -4.06 13.14 -16.61
CA ALA A 30 -4.20 13.12 -15.16
C ALA A 30 -5.63 12.64 -14.80
N PRO A 31 -5.83 12.09 -13.59
CA PRO A 31 -7.17 11.86 -13.07
C PRO A 31 -8.01 13.14 -13.18
N ASP A 32 -9.28 13.00 -13.57
CA ASP A 32 -10.23 14.11 -13.47
C ASP A 32 -10.68 14.29 -12.01
N ASP A 33 -11.41 15.37 -11.74
CA ASP A 33 -11.88 15.71 -10.40
C ASP A 33 -12.73 14.58 -9.77
N GLY A 34 -13.48 13.86 -10.59
CA GLY A 34 -14.29 12.72 -10.15
C GLY A 34 -13.42 11.54 -9.69
N ALA A 35 -12.42 11.17 -10.48
CA ALA A 35 -11.46 10.13 -10.12
C ALA A 35 -10.64 10.52 -8.88
N GLN A 36 -10.23 11.79 -8.78
CA GLN A 36 -9.50 12.30 -7.62
C GLN A 36 -10.37 12.22 -6.35
N ALA A 37 -11.63 12.63 -6.41
CA ALA A 37 -12.55 12.55 -5.27
C ALA A 37 -12.75 11.10 -4.77
N VAL A 38 -12.76 10.12 -5.68
CA VAL A 38 -12.82 8.69 -5.31
C VAL A 38 -11.55 8.26 -4.57
N PHE A 39 -10.37 8.70 -5.00
CA PHE A 39 -9.11 8.41 -4.32
C PHE A 39 -9.06 9.05 -2.93
N ASP A 40 -9.44 10.32 -2.83
CA ASP A 40 -9.46 11.06 -1.58
C ASP A 40 -10.41 10.41 -0.57
N THR A 41 -11.59 9.99 -1.03
CA THR A 41 -12.55 9.22 -0.21
C THR A 41 -11.91 7.92 0.28
N GLY A 42 -11.18 7.20 -0.58
CA GLY A 42 -10.46 5.99 -0.18
C GLY A 42 -9.43 6.25 0.91
N THR A 43 -8.66 7.34 0.80
CA THR A 43 -7.69 7.77 1.81
C THR A 43 -8.38 8.06 3.14
N SER A 44 -9.46 8.86 3.13
CA SER A 44 -10.20 9.18 4.35
C SER A 44 -10.81 7.95 5.02
N VAL A 45 -11.30 6.97 4.25
CA VAL A 45 -11.77 5.70 4.81
C VAL A 45 -10.63 4.92 5.48
N GLY A 46 -9.44 4.90 4.88
CA GLY A 46 -8.25 4.26 5.48
C GLY A 46 -7.82 4.94 6.78
N GLU A 47 -7.86 6.28 6.83
CA GLU A 47 -7.59 7.05 8.05
C GLU A 47 -8.60 6.74 9.16
N LEU A 48 -9.90 6.76 8.84
CA LEU A 48 -10.97 6.40 9.78
C LEU A 48 -10.85 4.94 10.25
N ALA A 49 -10.42 4.02 9.39
CA ALA A 49 -10.18 2.63 9.78
C ALA A 49 -9.06 2.51 10.83
N CYS A 50 -8.04 3.37 10.78
CA CYS A 50 -6.98 3.39 11.80
C CYS A 50 -7.53 3.81 13.18
N GLU A 51 -8.55 4.67 13.23
CA GLU A 51 -9.22 5.07 14.50
C GLU A 51 -9.94 3.90 15.19
N LEU A 52 -10.27 2.83 14.46
CA LEU A 52 -10.82 1.60 15.06
C LEU A 52 -9.76 0.80 15.83
N PHE A 53 -8.47 1.06 15.58
CA PHE A 53 -7.34 0.32 16.14
C PHE A 53 -6.29 1.26 16.74
N ASN A 54 -6.76 2.19 17.57
CA ASN A 54 -5.96 3.25 18.18
C ASN A 54 -4.63 2.79 18.80
N GLY A 55 -3.65 3.70 18.80
CA GLY A 55 -2.32 3.48 19.40
C GLY A 55 -1.34 2.72 18.50
N GLY A 56 -1.69 2.49 17.23
CA GLY A 56 -0.77 1.93 16.25
C GLY A 56 0.27 2.93 15.72
N GLU A 57 1.39 2.39 15.24
CA GLU A 57 2.45 3.15 14.60
C GLU A 57 2.33 3.04 13.08
N ARG A 58 2.36 4.18 12.37
CA ARG A 58 2.27 4.23 10.91
C ARG A 58 3.65 4.17 10.27
N ILE A 59 3.80 3.34 9.24
CA ILE A 59 4.97 3.33 8.38
C ILE A 59 4.66 4.15 7.12
N GLU A 60 5.36 5.28 6.95
CA GLU A 60 5.17 6.14 5.78
C GLU A 60 5.65 5.47 4.49
N TYR A 61 4.91 5.68 3.41
CA TYR A 61 5.31 5.21 2.09
C TYR A 61 6.44 6.08 1.53
N THR A 62 7.64 5.51 1.43
CA THR A 62 8.81 6.19 0.86
C THR A 62 9.16 5.71 -0.54
N GLY A 63 8.57 4.59 -0.98
CA GLY A 63 8.96 3.88 -2.20
C GLY A 63 10.21 3.00 -2.04
N ASP A 64 10.90 3.06 -0.89
CA ASP A 64 11.93 2.11 -0.50
C ASP A 64 11.32 0.99 0.35
N PHE A 65 10.91 -0.07 -0.34
CA PHE A 65 10.30 -1.23 0.31
C PHE A 65 11.24 -1.93 1.31
N ASN A 66 12.56 -1.85 1.12
CA ASN A 66 13.50 -2.47 2.06
C ASN A 66 13.50 -1.71 3.39
N ALA A 67 13.48 -0.39 3.34
CA ALA A 67 13.36 0.44 4.53
C ALA A 67 12.03 0.19 5.27
N GLN A 68 10.92 0.09 4.52
CA GLN A 68 9.60 -0.18 5.09
C GLN A 68 9.51 -1.57 5.75
N MET A 69 10.08 -2.61 5.14
CA MET A 69 10.17 -3.95 5.74
C MET A 69 11.04 -3.96 7.00
N ALA A 70 12.19 -3.28 6.97
CA ALA A 70 13.06 -3.15 8.13
C ALA A 70 12.33 -2.46 9.29
N LYS A 71 11.58 -1.38 9.00
CA LYS A 71 10.78 -0.69 10.02
C LYS A 71 9.65 -1.56 10.55
N THR A 72 8.97 -2.33 9.70
CA THR A 72 7.93 -3.27 10.13
C THR A 72 8.51 -4.29 11.12
N LYS A 73 9.67 -4.86 10.81
CA LYS A 73 10.36 -5.80 11.69
C LYS A 73 10.76 -5.15 13.02
N GLU A 74 11.33 -3.96 12.97
CA GLU A 74 11.72 -3.20 14.17
C GLU A 74 10.53 -2.97 15.11
N LEU A 75 9.38 -2.56 14.59
CA LEU A 75 8.17 -2.32 15.39
C LEU A 75 7.64 -3.62 16.03
N ILE A 76 7.68 -4.72 15.30
CA ILE A 76 7.32 -6.05 15.84
C ILE A 76 8.26 -6.42 17.00
N GLU A 77 9.58 -6.24 16.84
CA GLU A 77 10.58 -6.57 17.85
C GLU A 77 10.46 -5.68 19.11
N HIS A 78 10.03 -4.43 18.97
CA HIS A 78 9.74 -3.52 20.09
C HIS A 78 8.39 -3.78 20.77
N GLY A 79 7.60 -4.73 20.28
CA GLY A 79 6.35 -5.14 20.89
C GLY A 79 5.15 -4.24 20.54
N SER A 80 5.22 -3.47 19.46
CA SER A 80 4.07 -2.70 18.95
C SER A 80 2.91 -3.66 18.68
N LYS A 81 1.71 -3.33 19.16
CA LYS A 81 0.52 -4.20 19.03
C LYS A 81 -0.29 -3.92 17.77
N VAL A 82 -0.15 -2.73 17.22
CA VAL A 82 -0.80 -2.30 15.97
C VAL A 82 0.22 -1.56 15.13
N ILE A 83 0.31 -1.90 13.84
CA ILE A 83 1.18 -1.24 12.87
C ILE A 83 0.33 -0.93 11.63
N TYR A 84 0.29 0.33 11.22
CA TYR A 84 -0.38 0.73 9.99
C TYR A 84 0.60 0.72 8.82
N GLU A 85 0.14 0.30 7.64
CA GLU A 85 0.96 0.18 6.41
C GLU A 85 2.16 -0.77 6.57
N ALA A 86 1.99 -1.81 7.41
CA ALA A 86 3.01 -2.84 7.63
C ALA A 86 3.38 -3.52 6.31
N THR A 87 4.67 -3.70 6.07
CA THR A 87 5.21 -4.17 4.79
C THR A 87 6.02 -5.45 4.97
N PHE A 88 5.73 -6.44 4.14
CA PHE A 88 6.38 -7.75 4.12
C PHE A 88 6.78 -8.12 2.69
N CYS A 89 7.77 -8.99 2.55
CA CYS A 89 8.09 -9.63 1.28
C CYS A 89 8.38 -11.11 1.50
N PHE A 90 7.77 -11.95 0.67
CA PHE A 90 8.01 -13.38 0.67
C PHE A 90 8.09 -13.87 -0.78
N ASP A 91 9.17 -14.57 -1.15
CA ASP A 91 9.42 -15.05 -2.52
C ASP A 91 9.25 -13.97 -3.61
N GLY A 92 9.67 -12.74 -3.31
CA GLY A 92 9.55 -11.60 -4.22
C GLY A 92 8.14 -11.01 -4.34
N ILE A 93 7.18 -11.50 -3.55
CA ILE A 93 5.83 -10.95 -3.43
C ILE A 93 5.82 -9.94 -2.29
N LEU A 94 5.69 -8.67 -2.65
CA LEU A 94 5.52 -7.57 -1.69
C LEU A 94 4.07 -7.52 -1.22
N VAL A 95 3.86 -7.57 0.10
CA VAL A 95 2.57 -7.43 0.76
C VAL A 95 2.62 -6.21 1.66
N MET A 96 1.74 -5.25 1.40
CA MET A 96 1.52 -4.10 2.26
C MET A 96 0.11 -4.22 2.82
N VAL A 97 -0.01 -4.29 4.14
CA VAL A 97 -1.30 -4.38 4.83
C VAL A 97 -1.66 -3.03 5.40
N ASP A 98 -2.91 -2.62 5.25
CA ASP A 98 -3.37 -1.32 5.77
C ASP A 98 -3.21 -1.26 7.29
N ILE A 99 -3.60 -2.34 7.98
CA ILE A 99 -3.55 -2.47 9.45
C ILE A 99 -3.11 -3.88 9.82
N LEU A 100 -2.01 -3.99 10.56
CA LEU A 100 -1.54 -5.22 11.19
C LEU A 100 -1.81 -5.16 12.70
N ARG A 101 -2.52 -6.16 13.23
CA ARG A 101 -2.63 -6.40 14.67
C ARG A 101 -1.80 -7.60 15.06
N ILE A 102 -1.07 -7.48 16.16
CA ILE A 102 -0.17 -8.53 16.64
C ILE A 102 -0.70 -9.03 17.99
N TYR A 103 -1.13 -10.29 17.99
CA TYR A 103 -1.57 -11.00 19.17
C TYR A 103 -0.52 -12.02 19.60
N GLU A 104 -0.50 -12.37 20.89
CA GLU A 104 0.50 -13.30 21.44
C GLU A 104 0.35 -14.73 20.91
N ASP A 105 -0.85 -15.09 20.47
CA ASP A 105 -1.18 -16.37 19.85
C ASP A 105 -1.18 -16.33 18.31
N GLY A 106 -0.96 -15.15 17.71
CA GLY A 106 -0.94 -14.96 16.27
C GLY A 106 -2.30 -15.09 15.57
N LEU A 107 -3.41 -15.06 16.33
CA LEU A 107 -4.79 -15.11 15.83
C LEU A 107 -5.42 -13.72 15.66
#